data_AF-A0A8T2XAN3-F1
#
_entry.id   AF-A0A8T2XAN3-F1
#
_cell.length_a   1.000
_cell.length_b   1.000
_cell.length_c   1.000
_cell.angle_alpha   90.00
_cell.angle_beta   90.00
_cell.angle_gamma   90.00
#
_symmetry.space_group_name_H-M   'P 1'
#
loop_
_entity.id
_entity.type
_entity.pdbx_description
1 polymer ?
#
loop_
_entity_poly.entity_id
_entity_poly.type
_entity_poly.pdbx_seq_one_letter_code
_entity_poly.pdbx_strand_id
1 'polypeptide(L)'
;MTFDSPEITYVTVGKEAYLLEVPEHLRSSIPQDYELRSSKKGFCRYWTPSIKKFLGELSQVESEKESALKSILQRLIVRFCKYHDKWRQLVSATAVTRDAELDVLISLAIASDYYKGPACRPTIIGSSLSSEVPCLSAKQLGHPVLRSDSLGKGALVPNDISIGGSGCAGFILSLVLTWVENLLFFGNFVWL
;
A
#
# COMPACT_ATOMS: atom_id res chain seq x y z
N MET A 1 27.31 41.78 -36.57
CA MET A 1 25.94 42.35 -36.69
C MET A 1 25.20 41.96 -35.43
N THR A 2 25.09 42.90 -34.48
CA THR A 2 24.29 42.76 -33.26
C THR A 2 22.88 43.24 -33.59
N PHE A 3 21.91 42.33 -33.59
CA PHE A 3 20.49 42.68 -33.67
C PHE A 3 20.09 43.24 -32.30
N ASP A 4 20.26 44.55 -32.11
CA ASP A 4 19.90 45.25 -30.87
C ASP A 4 18.43 45.71 -30.93
N SER A 5 17.52 44.79 -31.24
CA SER A 5 16.08 45.04 -31.31
C SER A 5 15.37 44.36 -30.13
N PRO A 6 14.61 45.11 -29.29
CA PRO A 6 13.95 44.58 -28.10
C PRO A 6 12.79 43.60 -28.39
N GLU A 7 12.51 43.34 -29.66
CA GLU A 7 11.43 42.47 -30.11
C GLU A 7 11.86 41.01 -30.31
N ILE A 8 13.16 40.70 -30.22
CA ILE A 8 13.68 39.34 -30.35
C ILE A 8 13.75 38.68 -28.98
N THR A 9 13.03 37.58 -28.80
CA THR A 9 12.95 36.88 -27.50
C THR A 9 13.16 35.38 -27.64
N TYR A 10 13.62 34.74 -26.55
CA TYR A 10 13.70 33.29 -26.47
C TYR A 10 12.38 32.72 -25.96
N VAL A 11 11.83 31.76 -26.70
CA VAL A 11 10.57 31.10 -26.35
C VAL A 11 10.74 29.59 -26.36
N THR A 12 9.94 28.91 -25.53
CA THR A 12 9.85 27.45 -25.51
C THR A 12 8.46 27.05 -25.97
N VAL A 13 8.38 26.19 -27.00
CA VAL A 13 7.12 25.78 -27.61
C VAL A 13 7.07 24.26 -27.65
N GLY A 14 6.22 23.68 -26.81
CA GLY A 14 6.10 22.23 -26.68
C GLY A 14 7.41 21.59 -26.20
N LYS A 15 8.00 20.73 -27.04
CA LYS A 15 9.27 20.05 -26.77
C LYS A 15 10.51 20.84 -27.23
N GLU A 16 10.31 21.96 -27.93
CA GLU A 16 11.40 22.75 -28.50
C GLU A 16 11.70 23.96 -27.62
N ALA A 17 12.80 23.87 -26.88
CA ALA A 17 13.28 24.93 -26.01
C ALA A 17 14.23 25.88 -26.74
N TYR A 18 14.33 27.11 -26.22
CA TYR A 18 15.27 28.14 -26.67
C TYR A 18 15.12 28.51 -28.15
N LEU A 19 13.89 28.60 -28.65
CA LEU A 19 13.59 29.10 -29.99
C LEU A 19 13.78 30.62 -30.01
N LEU A 20 14.48 31.12 -31.03
CA LEU A 20 14.62 32.55 -31.27
C LEU A 20 13.40 33.07 -32.02
N GLU A 21 12.52 33.81 -31.34
CA GLU A 21 11.34 34.43 -31.94
C GLU A 21 11.73 35.76 -32.59
N VAL A 22 11.54 35.87 -33.90
CA VAL A 22 11.91 37.04 -34.71
C VAL A 22 10.67 37.55 -35.46
N PRO A 23 10.34 38.85 -35.40
CA PRO A 23 9.26 39.44 -36.16
C PRO A 23 9.39 39.19 -37.68
N GLU A 24 8.27 38.96 -38.35
CA GLU A 24 8.24 38.60 -39.78
C GLU A 24 8.87 39.68 -40.69
N HIS A 25 8.81 40.96 -40.31
CA HIS A 25 9.40 42.07 -41.05
C HIS A 25 10.95 42.07 -41.03
N LEU A 26 11.59 41.39 -40.07
CA LEU A 26 13.04 41.24 -39.98
C LEU A 26 13.55 39.96 -40.65
N ARG A 27 12.66 39.14 -41.21
CA ARG A 27 12.99 37.85 -41.86
C ARG A 27 14.04 37.99 -42.95
N SER A 28 14.00 39.07 -43.73
CA SER A 28 14.94 39.34 -44.83
C SER A 28 16.39 39.58 -44.38
N SER A 29 16.60 39.87 -43.09
CA SER A 29 17.92 40.12 -42.52
C SER A 29 18.51 38.90 -41.83
N ILE A 30 17.80 37.76 -41.81
CA ILE A 30 18.24 36.54 -41.12
C ILE A 30 19.25 35.78 -41.98
N PRO A 31 20.42 35.37 -41.43
CA PRO A 31 21.39 34.55 -42.15
C PRO A 31 20.81 33.19 -42.57
N GLN A 32 21.29 32.65 -43.69
CA GLN A 32 20.84 31.37 -44.24
C GLN A 32 21.13 30.16 -43.31
N ASP A 33 22.05 30.32 -42.37
CA ASP A 33 22.45 29.28 -41.41
C ASP A 33 21.42 29.04 -40.29
N TYR A 34 20.32 29.79 -40.26
CA TYR A 34 19.30 29.73 -39.22
C TYR A 34 18.19 28.76 -39.65
N GLU A 35 17.93 27.74 -38.83
CA GLU A 35 16.94 26.69 -39.12
C GLU A 35 15.55 27.15 -38.66
N LEU A 36 14.61 27.32 -39.59
CA LEU A 36 13.21 27.67 -39.25
C LEU A 36 12.50 26.47 -38.63
N ARG A 37 12.02 26.61 -37.40
CA ARG A 37 11.32 25.55 -36.67
C ARG A 37 9.81 25.68 -36.74
N SER A 38 9.30 26.90 -36.54
CA SER A 38 7.88 27.19 -36.44
C SER A 38 7.61 28.63 -36.89
N SER A 39 6.42 28.87 -37.42
CA SER A 39 5.93 30.24 -37.66
C SER A 39 4.56 30.43 -37.03
N LYS A 40 4.31 31.65 -36.57
CA LYS A 40 3.02 32.17 -36.11
C LYS A 40 2.77 33.46 -36.86
N LYS A 41 1.51 33.85 -37.05
CA LYS A 41 1.15 35.12 -37.69
C LYS A 41 1.89 36.29 -37.00
N GLY A 42 2.80 36.95 -37.72
CA GLY A 42 3.63 38.05 -37.22
C GLY A 42 5.03 37.68 -36.72
N PHE A 43 5.32 36.41 -36.44
CA PHE A 43 6.61 35.97 -35.86
C PHE A 43 7.09 34.62 -36.42
N CYS A 44 8.37 34.53 -36.75
CA CYS A 44 9.05 33.31 -37.18
C CYS A 44 10.05 32.86 -36.11
N ARG A 45 10.15 31.54 -35.87
CA ARG A 45 10.97 30.96 -34.80
C ARG A 45 12.12 30.13 -35.36
N TYR A 46 13.33 30.42 -34.93
CA TYR A 46 14.55 29.84 -35.49
C TYR A 46 15.43 29.19 -34.43
N TRP A 47 16.21 28.20 -34.87
CA TRP A 47 17.42 27.79 -34.17
C TRP A 47 18.65 28.35 -34.86
N THR A 48 19.53 28.94 -34.06
CA THR A 48 20.87 29.32 -34.51
C THR A 48 21.81 28.11 -34.37
N PRO A 49 22.90 28.06 -35.16
CA PRO A 49 23.92 27.02 -35.00
C PRO A 49 24.46 26.91 -33.57
N SER A 50 24.57 28.06 -32.87
CA SER A 50 24.99 28.13 -31.47
C SER A 50 23.96 27.50 -30.52
N ILE A 51 22.67 27.78 -30.70
CA ILE A 51 21.60 27.18 -29.88
C ILE A 51 21.58 25.67 -30.06
N LYS A 52 21.73 25.18 -31.29
CA LYS A 52 21.78 23.74 -31.60
C LYS A 52 22.97 23.05 -30.92
N LYS A 53 24.14 23.69 -30.92
CA LYS A 53 25.33 23.21 -30.19
C LYS A 53 25.07 23.15 -28.68
N PHE A 54 24.57 24.23 -28.09
CA PHE A 54 24.32 24.28 -26.64
C PHE A 54 23.20 23.35 -26.19
N LEU A 55 22.16 23.12 -27.01
CA LEU A 55 21.13 22.13 -26.74
C LEU A 55 21.71 20.70 -26.68
N GLY A 56 22.66 20.38 -27.56
CA GLY A 56 23.38 19.11 -27.54
C GLY A 56 24.24 18.96 -26.28
N GLU A 57 25.01 19.99 -25.94
CA GLU A 57 25.83 20.01 -24.71
C GLU A 57 24.96 19.90 -23.45
N LEU A 58 23.85 20.63 -23.40
CA LEU A 58 22.90 20.59 -22.29
C LEU A 58 22.31 19.19 -22.12
N SER A 59 21.83 18.58 -23.20
CA SER A 59 21.26 17.22 -23.15
C SER A 59 22.30 16.19 -22.71
N GLN A 60 23.57 16.35 -23.11
CA GLN A 60 24.66 15.48 -22.69
C GLN A 60 24.92 15.61 -21.19
N VAL A 61 25.06 16.85 -20.69
CA VAL A 61 25.31 17.12 -19.27
C VAL A 61 24.13 16.68 -18.39
N GLU A 62 22.89 16.86 -18.85
CA GLU A 62 21.70 16.36 -18.15
C GLU A 62 21.70 14.83 -18.04
N SER A 63 22.05 14.13 -19.12
CA SER A 63 22.17 12.66 -19.13
C SER A 63 23.27 12.18 -18.18
N GLU A 64 24.43 12.85 -18.15
CA GLU A 64 25.52 12.55 -17.23
C GLU A 64 25.12 12.77 -15.77
N LYS A 65 24.43 13.88 -15.49
CA LYS A 65 23.87 14.17 -14.17
C LYS A 65 22.89 13.08 -13.72
N GLU A 66 21.96 12.68 -14.58
CA GLU A 66 20.98 11.65 -14.27
C GLU A 66 21.66 10.30 -13.99
N SER A 67 22.66 9.93 -14.78
CA SER A 67 23.49 8.75 -14.55
C SER A 67 24.22 8.79 -13.20
N ALA A 68 24.79 9.94 -12.84
CA ALA A 68 25.45 10.14 -11.56
C ALA A 68 24.48 10.01 -10.38
N LEU A 69 23.30 10.63 -10.47
CA LEU A 69 22.25 10.53 -9.44
C LEU A 69 21.77 9.09 -9.27
N LYS A 70 21.55 8.37 -10.37
CA LYS A 70 21.18 6.95 -10.33
C LYS A 70 22.25 6.10 -9.63
N SER A 71 23.52 6.34 -9.91
CA SER A 71 24.63 5.67 -9.22
C SER A 71 24.64 5.96 -7.72
N ILE A 72 24.43 7.22 -7.31
CA ILE A 72 24.33 7.60 -5.89
C ILE A 72 23.16 6.88 -5.22
N LEU A 73 21.98 6.89 -5.85
CA LEU A 73 20.79 6.23 -5.32
C LEU A 73 21.03 4.72 -5.14
N GLN A 74 21.64 4.05 -6.12
CA GLN A 74 22.01 2.65 -6.01
C GLN A 74 22.93 2.39 -4.82
N ARG A 75 23.95 3.23 -4.61
CA ARG A 75 24.85 3.11 -3.45
C ARG A 75 24.13 3.34 -2.12
N LEU A 76 23.17 4.26 -2.07
CA LEU A 76 22.34 4.50 -0.89
C LEU A 76 21.44 3.29 -0.59
N ILE A 77 20.79 2.73 -1.61
CA ILE A 77 19.96 1.53 -1.48
C ILE A 77 20.79 0.35 -0.97
N VAL A 78 21.98 0.11 -1.53
CA VAL A 78 22.88 -0.95 -1.06
C VAL A 78 23.26 -0.75 0.41
N ARG A 79 23.56 0.50 0.81
CA ARG A 79 23.88 0.82 2.21
C ARG A 79 22.68 0.64 3.14
N PHE A 80 21.47 0.94 2.68
CA PHE A 80 20.24 0.72 3.42
C PHE A 80 19.96 -0.78 3.61
N CYS A 81 20.07 -1.56 2.52
CA CYS A 81 19.88 -3.01 2.52
C CYS A 81 20.91 -3.75 3.38
N LYS A 82 22.12 -3.21 3.59
CA LYS A 82 23.11 -3.77 4.52
C LYS A 82 22.55 -3.99 5.93
N TYR A 83 21.56 -3.20 6.35
CA TYR A 83 20.94 -3.30 7.66
C TYR A 83 19.54 -3.95 7.61
N HIS A 84 19.20 -4.61 6.50
CA HIS A 84 17.90 -5.25 6.30
C HIS A 84 17.53 -6.25 7.41
N ASP A 85 18.49 -6.98 7.98
CA ASP A 85 18.19 -7.90 9.08
C ASP A 85 17.76 -7.16 10.35
N LYS A 86 18.32 -5.98 10.62
CA LYS A 86 17.89 -5.13 11.74
C LYS A 86 16.50 -4.55 11.49
N TRP A 87 16.20 -4.13 10.26
CA TRP A 87 14.86 -3.68 9.88
C TRP A 87 13.84 -4.81 10.03
N ARG A 88 14.20 -6.02 9.59
CA ARG A 88 13.36 -7.21 9.72
C ARG A 88 13.13 -7.59 11.18
N GLN A 89 14.17 -7.56 12.01
CA GLN A 89 14.05 -7.83 13.44
C GLN A 89 13.15 -6.82 14.15
N LEU A 90 13.28 -5.53 13.81
CA LEU A 90 12.40 -4.49 14.33
C LEU A 90 10.95 -4.77 13.93
N VAL A 91 10.66 -4.96 12.63
CA VAL A 91 9.32 -5.25 12.12
C VAL A 91 8.76 -6.55 12.71
N SER A 92 9.56 -7.61 12.85
CA SER A 92 9.11 -8.87 13.43
C SER A 92 8.82 -8.75 14.93
N ALA A 93 9.61 -7.97 15.67
CA ALA A 93 9.46 -7.82 17.12
C ALA A 93 8.35 -6.84 17.50
N THR A 94 8.07 -5.83 16.66
CA THR A 94 7.08 -4.80 16.97
C THR A 94 5.78 -4.90 16.19
N ALA A 95 5.79 -5.35 14.94
CA ALA A 95 4.60 -5.35 14.09
C ALA A 95 3.98 -6.75 13.97
N VAL A 96 4.76 -7.78 13.60
CA VAL A 96 4.16 -9.09 13.27
C VAL A 96 3.53 -9.80 14.49
N THR A 97 4.17 -9.76 15.66
CA THR A 97 3.61 -10.40 16.86
C THR A 97 2.51 -9.55 17.49
N ARG A 98 2.71 -8.24 17.60
CA ARG A 98 1.74 -7.36 18.28
C ARG A 98 0.52 -7.03 17.43
N ASP A 99 0.68 -6.82 16.13
CA ASP A 99 -0.45 -6.45 15.28
C ASP A 99 -1.36 -7.67 15.04
N ALA A 100 -0.79 -8.87 14.88
CA ALA A 100 -1.59 -10.09 14.75
C ALA A 100 -2.33 -10.44 16.05
N GLU A 101 -1.66 -10.36 17.21
CA GLU A 101 -2.32 -10.56 18.50
C GLU A 101 -3.42 -9.51 18.74
N LEU A 102 -3.13 -8.25 18.42
CA LEU A 102 -4.07 -7.15 18.58
C LEU A 102 -5.27 -7.29 17.63
N ASP A 103 -5.06 -7.65 16.37
CA ASP A 103 -6.13 -7.87 15.40
C ASP A 103 -7.05 -9.01 15.84
N VAL A 104 -6.48 -10.12 16.33
CA VAL A 104 -7.26 -11.23 16.91
C VAL A 104 -8.04 -10.79 18.14
N LEU A 105 -7.43 -10.02 19.05
CA LEU A 105 -8.10 -9.51 20.25
C LEU A 105 -9.23 -8.52 19.91
N ILE A 106 -9.01 -7.63 18.94
CA ILE A 106 -10.02 -6.69 18.43
C ILE A 106 -11.16 -7.47 17.76
N SER A 107 -10.85 -8.44 16.91
CA SER A 107 -11.83 -9.31 16.27
C SER A 107 -12.69 -10.07 17.30
N LEU A 108 -12.07 -10.61 18.35
CA LEU A 108 -12.79 -11.26 19.45
C LEU A 108 -13.67 -10.29 20.24
N ALA A 109 -13.19 -9.07 20.50
CA ALA A 109 -13.96 -8.04 21.20
C ALA A 109 -15.17 -7.60 20.37
N ILE A 110 -14.98 -7.40 19.06
CA ILE A 110 -16.05 -7.09 18.11
C ILE A 110 -17.06 -8.25 18.06
N ALA A 111 -16.60 -9.49 17.91
CA ALA A 111 -17.48 -10.66 17.89
C ALA A 111 -18.29 -10.80 19.18
N SER A 112 -17.69 -10.48 20.33
CA SER A 112 -18.37 -10.46 21.63
C SER A 112 -19.44 -9.36 21.71
N ASP A 113 -19.20 -8.18 21.14
CA ASP A 113 -20.15 -7.06 21.14
C ASP A 113 -21.33 -7.30 20.17
N TYR A 114 -21.07 -7.92 19.02
CA TYR A 114 -22.11 -8.31 18.07
C TYR A 114 -22.97 -9.50 18.54
N TYR A 115 -22.53 -10.24 19.55
CA TYR A 115 -23.28 -11.35 20.11
C TYR A 115 -24.47 -10.83 20.94
N LYS A 116 -25.68 -11.02 20.43
CA LYS A 116 -26.93 -10.68 21.12
C LYS A 116 -27.47 -11.92 21.84
N GLY A 117 -27.01 -12.14 23.07
CA GLY A 117 -27.43 -13.26 23.93
C GLY A 117 -26.71 -13.25 25.28
N PRO A 118 -27.07 -14.14 26.22
CA PRO A 118 -26.33 -14.30 27.46
C PRO A 118 -24.91 -14.78 27.15
N ALA A 119 -23.92 -13.92 27.40
CA ALA A 119 -22.51 -14.26 27.29
C ALA A 119 -21.92 -14.49 28.69
N CYS A 120 -20.94 -15.38 28.79
CA CYS A 120 -20.18 -15.59 30.01
C CYS A 120 -18.69 -15.70 29.68
N ARG A 121 -17.84 -15.35 30.66
CA ARG A 121 -16.40 -15.61 30.56
C ARG A 121 -16.15 -17.06 31.00
N PRO A 122 -15.60 -17.93 30.14
CA PRO A 122 -15.32 -19.31 30.52
C PRO A 122 -14.26 -19.35 31.61
N THR A 123 -14.44 -20.24 32.58
CA THR A 123 -13.43 -20.51 33.61
C THR A 123 -12.65 -21.75 33.19
N ILE A 124 -11.36 -21.57 32.90
CA ILE A 124 -10.46 -22.66 32.56
C ILE A 124 -9.82 -23.13 33.86
N ILE A 125 -10.12 -24.36 34.26
CA ILE A 125 -9.54 -24.99 35.45
C ILE A 125 -8.21 -25.63 35.04
N GLY A 126 -7.13 -25.30 35.73
CA GLY A 126 -5.80 -25.82 35.45
C GLY A 126 -5.63 -27.26 35.93
N SER A 127 -4.95 -28.10 35.15
CA SER A 127 -4.69 -29.52 35.45
C SER A 127 -3.59 -29.72 36.52
N SER A 128 -3.65 -28.99 37.64
CA SER A 128 -2.60 -29.03 38.67
C SER A 128 -2.84 -30.08 39.77
N LEU A 129 -3.92 -30.86 39.69
CA LEU A 129 -4.24 -31.88 40.67
C LEU A 129 -4.51 -33.21 39.98
N SER A 130 -3.72 -34.24 40.31
CA SER A 130 -3.80 -35.62 39.78
C SER A 130 -5.12 -36.35 40.07
N SER A 131 -6.09 -35.66 40.65
CA SER A 131 -7.40 -36.18 41.06
C SER A 131 -8.57 -35.51 40.33
N GLU A 132 -8.33 -34.50 39.49
CA GLU A 132 -9.39 -33.83 38.74
C GLU A 132 -9.59 -34.50 37.38
N VAL A 133 -10.80 -35.01 37.17
CA VAL A 133 -11.22 -35.64 35.91
C VAL A 133 -11.66 -34.56 34.91
N PRO A 134 -11.35 -34.71 33.61
CA PRO A 134 -11.77 -33.75 32.60
C PRO A 134 -13.29 -33.60 32.62
N CYS A 135 -13.77 -32.36 32.70
CA CYS A 135 -15.18 -32.03 32.72
C CYS A 135 -15.46 -30.79 31.84
N LEU A 136 -16.61 -30.81 31.18
CA LEU A 136 -17.19 -29.66 30.48
C LEU A 136 -18.59 -29.47 31.05
N SER A 137 -18.83 -28.33 31.70
CA SER A 137 -20.15 -27.96 32.19
C SER A 137 -20.53 -26.60 31.63
N ALA A 138 -21.66 -26.55 30.94
CA ALA A 138 -22.21 -25.35 30.38
C ALA A 138 -23.72 -25.36 30.54
N LYS A 139 -24.28 -24.20 30.91
CA LYS A 139 -25.73 -24.01 31.06
C LYS A 139 -26.21 -23.02 30.02
N GLN A 140 -27.42 -23.21 29.53
CA GLN A 140 -28.11 -22.33 28.59
C GLN A 140 -27.28 -22.01 27.34
N LEU A 141 -26.63 -23.02 26.75
CA LEU A 141 -25.82 -22.84 25.54
C LEU A 141 -26.71 -22.45 24.34
N GLY A 142 -26.37 -21.32 23.73
CA GLY A 142 -26.88 -20.90 22.43
C GLY A 142 -25.96 -21.32 21.28
N HIS A 143 -26.49 -21.35 20.05
CA HIS A 143 -25.70 -21.66 18.87
C HIS A 143 -24.85 -20.44 18.46
N PRO A 144 -23.53 -20.58 18.21
CA PRO A 144 -22.62 -19.44 17.98
C PRO A 144 -22.91 -18.64 16.70
N VAL A 145 -23.56 -19.26 15.70
CA VAL A 145 -23.84 -18.64 14.38
C VAL A 145 -25.33 -18.31 14.18
N LEU A 146 -26.23 -19.04 14.84
CA LEU A 146 -27.66 -18.92 14.56
C LEU A 146 -28.23 -17.87 15.50
N ARG A 147 -28.77 -16.80 14.95
CA ARG A 147 -29.44 -15.75 15.72
C ARG A 147 -30.89 -16.14 15.95
N SER A 148 -31.40 -15.83 17.13
CA SER A 148 -32.83 -15.89 17.46
C SER A 148 -33.69 -15.14 16.44
N ASP A 149 -33.11 -14.13 15.80
CA ASP A 149 -33.78 -13.26 14.82
C ASP A 149 -33.74 -13.83 13.39
N SER A 150 -32.88 -14.83 13.12
CA SER A 150 -32.65 -15.40 11.78
C SER A 150 -33.51 -16.64 11.47
N LEU A 151 -34.05 -17.30 12.50
CA LEU A 151 -35.13 -18.28 12.36
C LEU A 151 -36.46 -17.58 12.69
N GLY A 152 -37.18 -17.08 11.67
CA GLY A 152 -38.50 -16.47 11.88
C GLY A 152 -39.35 -17.26 12.88
N LYS A 153 -39.86 -16.57 13.92
CA LYS A 153 -40.72 -17.10 15.01
C LYS A 153 -40.18 -18.27 15.86
N GLY A 154 -38.95 -18.75 15.65
CA GLY A 154 -38.37 -19.84 16.44
C GLY A 154 -37.10 -19.39 17.16
N ALA A 155 -37.23 -18.90 18.40
CA ALA A 155 -36.07 -18.67 19.25
C ALA A 155 -35.35 -20.02 19.51
N LEU A 156 -34.02 -20.03 19.39
CA LEU A 156 -33.23 -21.20 19.76
C LEU A 156 -33.46 -21.53 21.23
N VAL A 157 -33.77 -22.78 21.52
CA VAL A 157 -33.94 -23.27 22.90
C VAL A 157 -32.54 -23.52 23.48
N PRO A 158 -32.12 -22.80 24.54
CA PRO A 158 -30.82 -23.01 25.16
C PRO A 158 -30.74 -24.39 25.81
N ASN A 159 -29.59 -25.05 25.67
CA ASN A 159 -29.37 -26.40 26.22
C ASN A 159 -28.30 -26.41 27.31
N ASP A 160 -28.50 -27.25 28.32
CA ASP A 160 -27.50 -27.54 29.35
C ASP A 160 -26.68 -28.77 28.92
N ILE A 161 -25.36 -28.68 29.03
CA ILE A 161 -24.44 -29.77 28.68
C ILE A 161 -23.49 -30.01 29.85
N SER A 162 -23.41 -31.27 30.29
CA SER A 162 -22.42 -31.76 31.24
C SER A 162 -21.76 -33.03 30.70
N ILE A 163 -20.47 -32.96 30.38
CA ILE A 163 -19.68 -34.08 29.87
C ILE A 163 -18.49 -34.33 30.80
N GLY A 164 -18.21 -35.59 31.11
CA GLY A 164 -17.17 -35.98 32.08
C GLY A 164 -17.57 -35.73 33.54
N GLY A 165 -16.59 -35.66 34.44
CA GLY A 165 -16.83 -35.59 35.89
C GLY A 165 -16.72 -36.93 36.62
N SER A 166 -16.80 -36.90 37.95
CA SER A 166 -16.60 -38.08 38.80
C SER A 166 -17.71 -39.11 38.56
N GLY A 167 -17.36 -40.28 38.00
CA GLY A 167 -18.31 -41.35 37.67
C GLY A 167 -18.86 -41.30 36.24
N CYS A 168 -18.36 -40.41 35.38
CA CYS A 168 -18.74 -40.33 33.97
C CYS A 168 -17.60 -40.77 33.03
N ALA A 169 -17.95 -41.17 31.80
CA ALA A 169 -16.95 -41.52 30.79
C ALA A 169 -16.05 -40.32 30.46
N GLY A 170 -14.75 -40.57 30.37
CA GLY A 170 -13.78 -39.56 29.92
C GLY A 170 -14.05 -39.15 28.47
N PHE A 171 -13.75 -37.90 28.13
CA PHE A 171 -13.87 -37.38 26.77
C PHE A 171 -12.59 -36.66 26.37
N ILE A 172 -12.34 -36.59 25.07
CA ILE A 172 -11.26 -35.81 24.47
C ILE A 172 -11.91 -34.75 23.60
N LEU A 173 -11.63 -33.48 23.87
CA LEU A 173 -12.01 -32.38 23.00
C LEU A 173 -10.89 -32.14 21.99
N SER A 174 -11.12 -32.52 20.72
CA SER A 174 -10.20 -32.17 19.63
C SER A 174 -10.67 -30.87 18.99
N LEU A 175 -9.91 -29.79 19.18
CA LEU A 175 -10.17 -28.53 18.50
C LEU A 175 -9.60 -28.61 17.08
N VAL A 176 -10.45 -28.86 16.10
CA VAL A 176 -10.06 -28.73 14.69
C VAL A 176 -10.22 -27.25 14.31
N LEU A 177 -9.10 -26.53 14.26
CA LEU A 177 -9.08 -25.18 13.68
C LEU A 177 -9.19 -25.30 12.17
N THR A 178 -10.41 -25.33 11.62
CA THR A 178 -10.62 -25.07 10.21
C THR A 178 -10.48 -23.57 9.96
N TRP A 179 -9.32 -23.15 9.46
CA TRP A 179 -9.15 -21.85 8.82
C TRP A 179 -10.08 -21.79 7.60
N VAL A 180 -11.17 -21.02 7.70
CA VAL A 180 -11.92 -20.60 6.52
C VAL A 180 -11.16 -19.42 5.93
N GLU A 181 -10.27 -19.71 4.98
CA GLU A 181 -9.81 -18.71 4.02
C GLU A 181 -11.05 -18.22 3.26
N ASN A 182 -11.59 -17.05 3.62
CA ASN A 182 -12.27 -16.09 2.73
C ASN A 182 -13.10 -15.10 3.55
N LEU A 183 -12.56 -13.89 3.73
CA LEU A 183 -13.30 -12.62 3.70
C LEU A 183 -12.31 -11.45 3.65
N LEU A 184 -11.52 -11.39 2.57
CA LEU A 184 -10.93 -10.15 2.10
C LEU A 184 -11.98 -9.46 1.21
N PHE A 185 -12.72 -8.51 1.74
CA PHE A 185 -13.31 -7.44 0.93
C PHE A 185 -12.48 -6.17 1.13
N PHE A 186 -11.39 -6.08 0.38
CA PHE A 186 -10.82 -4.79 -0.02
C PHE A 186 -10.71 -4.82 -1.55
N GLY A 187 -11.36 -3.85 -2.18
CA GLY A 187 -11.59 -3.80 -3.62
C GLY A 187 -10.34 -3.74 -4.49
N ASN A 188 -10.54 -4.19 -5.73
CA ASN A 188 -9.79 -3.88 -6.95
C ASN A 188 -8.30 -3.53 -6.80
N PHE A 189 -7.41 -4.48 -7.09
CA PHE A 189 -6.22 -4.21 -7.91
C PHE A 189 -5.86 -5.45 -8.74
N VAL A 190 -5.98 -5.31 -10.06
CA VAL A 190 -5.34 -6.16 -11.06
C VAL A 190 -3.84 -5.87 -11.00
N TRP A 191 -3.03 -6.91 -10.88
CA TRP A 191 -1.65 -6.89 -11.37
C TRP A 191 -1.48 -8.09 -12.29
N LEU A 192 -0.90 -7.81 -13.47
CA LEU A 192 -0.73 -8.67 -14.65
C LEU A 192 -0.29 -10.10 -14.33
#